data_AF-A0A661K453-F1
#
_entry.id   AF-A0A661K453-F1
#
_cell.length_a   1.000
_cell.length_b   1.000
_cell.length_c   1.000
_cell.angle_alpha   90.00
_cell.angle_beta   90.00
_cell.angle_gamma   90.00
#
_symmetry.space_group_name_H-M   'P 1'
#
loop_
_entity.id
_entity.type
_entity.pdbx_description
1 polymer ?
#
loop_
_entity_poly.entity_id
_entity_poly.type
_entity_poly.pdbx_seq_one_letter_code
_entity_poly.pdbx_strand_id
1 'polypeptide(L)' 'MAGDGQVTLEVTVIKHRARKVRKLYHDKVLAGFAGTTADAFTLFERFEGKLEQYSGNLLRSAVELAKDWRTDRVLRRL' A
#
# COMPACT_ATOMS: atom_id res chain seq x y z
N MET A 1 -3.42 -1.88 -14.22
CA MET A 1 -2.80 -2.60 -13.08
C MET A 1 -3.69 -3.80 -12.78
N ALA A 2 -3.18 -5.02 -12.97
CA ALA A 2 -3.90 -6.26 -12.68
C ALA A 2 -3.12 -7.01 -11.60
N GLY A 3 -3.79 -7.37 -10.51
CA GLY A 3 -3.23 -8.15 -9.42
C GLY A 3 -4.06 -9.41 -9.24
N ASP A 4 -3.38 -10.55 -9.19
CA ASP A 4 -3.97 -11.80 -8.74
C ASP A 4 -4.57 -11.64 -7.33
N GLY A 5 -5.76 -12.22 -7.12
CA GLY A 5 -6.51 -12.13 -5.88
C GLY A 5 -6.17 -13.21 -4.85
N GLN A 6 -5.20 -14.07 -5.13
CA GLN A 6 -4.85 -15.20 -4.29
C GLN A 6 -4.03 -14.73 -3.08
N VAL A 7 -4.54 -14.98 -1.88
CA VAL A 7 -3.81 -14.78 -0.63
C VAL A 7 -3.49 -16.15 -0.06
N THR A 8 -2.20 -16.47 0.00
CA THR A 8 -1.68 -17.71 0.58
C THR A 8 -1.07 -17.40 1.95
N LEU A 9 -1.40 -18.20 2.97
CA LEU A 9 -0.68 -18.24 4.24
C LEU A 9 -0.02 -19.61 4.35
N GLU A 10 1.29 -19.62 4.49
CA GLU A 10 2.15 -20.81 4.43
C GLU A 10 1.94 -21.61 3.14
N VAL A 11 1.14 -22.68 3.19
CA VAL A 11 0.84 -23.55 2.03
C VAL A 11 -0.64 -23.53 1.63
N THR A 12 -1.48 -22.80 2.36
CA THR A 12 -2.94 -22.81 2.17
C THR A 12 -3.42 -21.50 1.56
N VAL A 13 -4.18 -21.61 0.47
CA VAL A 13 -4.89 -20.47 -0.13
C VAL A 13 -6.10 -20.14 0.76
N ILE A 14 -6.07 -18.98 1.43
CA ILE A 14 -7.15 -18.58 2.34
C ILE A 14 -8.21 -17.73 1.63
N LYS A 15 -7.85 -17.04 0.54
CA LYS A 15 -8.77 -16.15 -0.16
C LYS A 15 -8.46 -16.08 -1.65
N HIS A 16 -9.43 -16.40 -2.49
CA HIS A 16 -9.33 -16.35 -3.96
C HIS A 16 -9.65 -14.97 -4.57
N ARG A 17 -10.30 -14.07 -3.82
CA ARG A 17 -10.68 -12.71 -4.28
C ARG A 17 -10.24 -11.62 -3.31
N ALA A 18 -8.94 -11.36 -3.21
CA ALA A 18 -8.43 -10.14 -2.60
C ALA A 18 -8.37 -9.02 -3.64
N ARG A 19 -9.05 -7.89 -3.39
CA ARG A 19 -8.81 -6.66 -4.15
C ARG A 19 -7.56 -5.98 -3.59
N LYS A 20 -6.39 -6.42 -4.06
CA LYS A 20 -5.07 -5.87 -3.65
C LYS A 20 -4.75 -4.52 -4.28
N VAL A 21 -5.57 -4.05 -5.22
CA VAL A 21 -5.41 -2.77 -5.93
C VAL A 21 -6.52 -1.83 -5.49
N ARG A 22 -6.12 -0.64 -5.00
CA ARG A 22 -7.00 0.46 -4.61
C ARG A 22 -6.66 1.71 -5.42
N LYS A 23 -7.69 2.49 -5.73
CA LYS A 23 -7.53 3.82 -6.33
C LYS A 23 -7.32 4.86 -5.23
N LEU A 24 -6.38 5.77 -5.45
CA LEU A 24 -5.98 6.85 -4.56
C LEU A 24 -5.91 8.16 -5.35
N TYR A 25 -5.84 9.27 -4.64
CA TYR A 25 -5.70 10.63 -5.16
C TYR A 25 -6.72 10.94 -6.25
N HIS A 26 -7.99 11.05 -5.84
CA HIS A 26 -9.14 11.30 -6.72
C HIS A 26 -9.22 10.32 -7.90
N ASP A 27 -9.01 9.03 -7.63
CA ASP A 27 -8.98 7.96 -8.62
C ASP A 27 -7.89 8.08 -9.72
N LYS A 28 -6.93 9.00 -9.57
CA LYS A 28 -5.86 9.23 -10.55
C LYS A 28 -4.67 8.30 -10.36
N VAL A 29 -4.51 7.71 -9.17
CA VAL A 29 -3.40 6.82 -8.86
C VAL A 29 -3.93 5.43 -8.51
N LEU A 30 -3.32 4.40 -9.09
CA LEU A 30 -3.56 3.01 -8.72
C LEU A 30 -2.41 2.52 -7.84
N ALA A 31 -2.73 2.08 -6.63
CA ALA A 31 -1.76 1.52 -5.69
C ALA A 31 -2.16 0.09 -5.33
N GLY A 32 -1.18 -0.77 -5.10
CA GLY A 32 -1.44 -2.12 -4.63
C GLY A 32 -0.40 -2.60 -3.63
N PHE A 33 -0.85 -3.43 -2.69
CA PHE A 33 -0.02 -3.99 -1.64
C PHE A 33 -0.19 -5.51 -1.58
N ALA A 34 0.94 -6.22 -1.52
CA ALA A 34 0.97 -7.69 -1.58
C ALA A 34 1.09 -8.37 -0.21
N GLY A 35 1.14 -7.62 0.89
CA GLY A 35 1.24 -8.15 2.25
C GLY A 35 -0.11 -8.27 2.96
N THR A 36 -0.10 -8.17 4.30
CA THR A 36 -1.32 -8.27 5.11
C THR A 36 -2.30 -7.15 4.78
N THR A 37 -3.60 -7.42 4.97
CA THR A 37 -4.63 -6.39 4.75
C THR A 37 -4.52 -5.23 5.75
N ALA A 38 -4.02 -5.50 6.96
CA ALA A 38 -3.84 -4.47 8.00
C ALA A 38 -2.75 -3.45 7.60
N ASP A 39 -1.59 -3.92 7.15
CA ASP A 39 -0.50 -3.05 6.70
C ASP A 39 -0.88 -2.28 5.43
N ALA A 40 -1.70 -2.89 4.56
CA ALA A 40 -2.20 -2.26 3.33
C ALA A 40 -2.96 -0.97 3.62
N PHE A 41 -3.86 -0.98 4.61
CA PHE A 41 -4.67 0.20 4.95
C PHE A 41 -3.79 1.35 5.44
N THR A 42 -2.88 1.07 6.37
CA THR A 42 -1.93 2.05 6.91
C THR A 42 -1.05 2.65 5.81
N LEU A 43 -0.55 1.82 4.90
CA LEU A 43 0.26 2.28 3.77
C LEU A 43 -0.51 3.17 2.80
N PHE A 44 -1.74 2.79 2.47
CA PHE A 44 -2.56 3.58 1.55
C PHE A 44 -2.93 4.94 2.14
N GLU A 45 -3.30 5.01 3.41
CA GLU A 45 -3.61 6.28 4.08
C GLU A 45 -2.38 7.22 4.12
N ARG A 46 -1.21 6.69 4.48
CA ARG A 46 0.04 7.46 4.47
C ARG A 46 0.42 7.91 3.07
N PHE A 47 0.27 7.05 2.06
CA PHE A 47 0.60 7.39 0.69
C PHE A 47 -0.35 8.44 0.11
N GLU A 48 -1.64 8.36 0.43
CA GLU A 48 -2.64 9.36 0.06
C GLU A 48 -2.31 10.73 0.66
N GLY A 49 -1.93 10.78 1.94
CA GLY A 49 -1.46 12.01 2.59
C GLY A 49 -0.21 12.61 1.91
N LYS A 50 0.74 11.77 1.47
CA LYS A 50 1.92 12.26 0.70
C LYS A 50 1.52 12.78 -0.68
N LEU A 51 0.59 12.11 -1.35
CA LEU A 51 0.06 12.55 -2.65
C LEU A 51 -0.63 13.92 -2.52
N GLU A 52 -1.42 14.14 -1.47
CA GLU A 52 -2.00 15.45 -1.20
C GLU A 52 -0.93 16.50 -0.90
N GLN A 53 0.04 16.18 -0.04
CA GLN A 53 1.13 17.10 0.35
C GLN A 53 1.98 17.57 -0.84
N TYR A 54 2.18 16.71 -1.83
CA TYR A 54 2.99 17.01 -3.01
C TYR A 54 2.15 17.22 -4.28
N SER A 55 0.88 17.59 -4.13
CA SER A 55 -0.04 17.94 -5.24
C SER A 55 -0.10 16.88 -6.34
N GLY A 56 -0.04 15.60 -5.96
CA GLY A 56 -0.10 14.45 -6.86
C GLY A 56 1.24 14.07 -7.50
N ASN A 57 2.37 14.64 -7.07
CA ASN A 57 3.68 14.22 -7.56
C ASN A 57 4.01 12.81 -7.06
N LEU A 58 3.78 11.82 -7.92
CA LEU A 58 3.87 10.40 -7.61
C LEU A 58 5.28 9.98 -7.14
N LEU A 59 6.32 10.40 -7.87
CA LEU A 59 7.70 10.04 -7.55
C LEU A 59 8.12 10.61 -6.21
N ARG A 60 7.83 11.89 -5.96
CA ARG A 60 8.15 12.53 -4.68
C ARG A 60 7.40 11.87 -3.53
N SER A 61 6.11 11.63 -3.71
CA SER A 61 5.27 10.98 -2.69
C SER A 61 5.75 9.58 -2.35
N ALA A 62 6.17 8.79 -3.35
CA ALA A 62 6.68 7.44 -3.16
C ALA A 62 8.04 7.43 -2.44
N VAL A 63 8.93 8.35 -2.80
CA VAL A 63 10.25 8.48 -2.14
C VAL A 63 10.08 8.90 -0.68
N GLU A 64 9.22 9.86 -0.39
CA GLU A 64 8.99 10.35 0.97
C GLU A 64 8.26 9.30 1.82
N LEU A 65 7.29 8.58 1.27
CA LEU A 65 6.70 7.42 1.93
C LEU A 65 7.76 6.36 2.27
N ALA A 66 8.67 6.05 1.34
CA ALA A 66 9.72 5.05 1.56
C ALA A 66 10.73 5.50 2.63
N LYS A 67 11.05 6.79 2.70
CA LYS A 67 11.88 7.38 3.76
C LYS A 67 11.18 7.27 5.12
N ASP A 68 9.92 7.67 5.19
CA ASP A 68 9.12 7.57 6.41
C ASP A 68 9.02 6.10 6.86
N TRP A 69 8.72 5.19 5.93
CA TRP A 69 8.64 3.75 6.19
C TRP A 69 9.94 3.16 6.73
N ARG A 70 11.10 3.58 6.23
CA ARG A 70 12.40 3.14 6.75
C ARG A 70 12.73 3.73 8.11
N THR A 71 12.26 4.94 8.39
CA THR A 71 12.53 5.65 9.64
C THR A 71 11.57 5.22 10.74
N ASP A 72 10.39 4.73 10.36
CA ASP A 72 9.37 4.22 11.25
C ASP A 72 9.77 2.85 11.83
N ARG A 73 10.56 2.93 12.91
CA ARG A 73 11.00 1.81 13.76
C ARG A 73 9.85 1.00 14.37
N VAL A 74 8.59 1.41 14.20
CA VAL A 74 7.41 0.85 14.88
C VAL A 74 6.99 -0.53 14.36
N LEU A 75 7.38 -0.93 13.15
CA LEU A 75 7.05 -2.27 12.61
C LEU A 75 8.05 -3.39 12.98
N ARG A 76 9.01 -3.15 13.89
CA ARG A 76 9.97 -4.19 14.34
C ARG A 76 9.41 -5.20 15.36
N ARG A 77 8.12 -5.13 15.71
CA ARG A 77 7.47 -5.99 16.71
C ARG A 77 6.05 -6.39 16.33
N LEU A 78 5.85 -6.85 15.10
CA LEU A 78 4.69 -7.68 14.75
C LEU A 78 5.20 -9.01 14.20
#